data_AF-A0A2M7JK69-F1
#
_entry.id   AF-A0A2M7JK69-F1
#
_cell.length_a   1.000
_cell.length_b   1.000
_cell.length_c   1.000
_cell.angle_alpha   90.00
_cell.angle_beta   90.00
_cell.angle_gamma   90.00
#
_symmetry.space_group_name_H-M   'P 1'
#
loop_
_entity.id
_entity.type
_entity.pdbx_description
1 polymer ?
#
loop_
_entity_poly.entity_id
_entity_poly.type
_entity_poly.pdbx_seq_one_letter_code
_entity_poly.pdbx_strand_id
1 'polypeptide(L)' 'TSRRLFSESAGRFIITVSEEGQEAFETAMSGSPAALIGRCVNTGSFKLRRGDEIVMSEDVMALKECWKGPFGGLV' A
#
# COMPACT_ATOMS: atom_id res chain seq x y z
N THR A 1 -4.06 -8.17 14.19
CA THR A 1 -4.14 -7.59 12.83
C THR A 1 -3.36 -6.29 12.71
N SER A 2 -3.45 -5.38 13.68
CA SER A 2 -2.72 -4.10 13.71
C SER A 2 -1.22 -4.19 13.43
N ARG A 3 -0.50 -5.16 14.03
CA ARG A 3 0.98 -5.25 13.90
C ARG A 3 1.48 -5.30 12.46
N ARG A 4 0.78 -5.94 11.52
CA ARG A 4 1.22 -6.00 10.10
C ARG A 4 1.01 -4.68 9.37
N LEU A 5 -0.04 -3.92 9.73
CA LEU A 5 -0.41 -2.67 9.09
C LEU A 5 0.35 -1.47 9.65
N PHE A 6 0.70 -1.50 10.94
CA PHE A 6 1.34 -0.38 11.65
C PHE A 6 2.74 -0.73 12.17
N SER A 7 3.38 -1.77 11.65
CA SER A 7 4.78 -2.07 11.97
C SER A 7 5.69 -1.00 11.36
N GLU A 8 6.72 -0.61 12.10
CA GLU A 8 7.81 0.28 11.67
C GLU A 8 9.13 -0.49 11.45
N SER A 9 9.06 -1.80 11.15
CA SER A 9 10.25 -2.58 10.84
C SER A 9 10.98 -1.97 9.63
N ALA A 10 12.27 -1.69 9.81
CA ALA A 10 13.13 -1.09 8.80
C ALA A 10 13.39 -2.04 7.60
N GLY A 11 13.88 -1.48 6.49
CA GLY A 11 14.29 -2.26 5.31
C GLY A 11 13.14 -2.81 4.47
N ARG A 12 11.92 -2.26 4.62
CA ARG A 12 10.76 -2.61 3.79
C ARG A 12 10.49 -1.50 2.79
N PHE A 13 10.23 -1.90 1.55
CA PHE A 13 9.92 -0.99 0.45
C PHE A 13 8.59 -1.39 -0.18
N ILE A 14 7.83 -0.38 -0.65
CA ILE A 14 6.68 -0.59 -1.52
C ILE A 14 7.11 -0.16 -2.92
N ILE A 15 7.01 -1.07 -3.87
CA ILE A 15 7.43 -0.85 -5.25
C ILE A 15 6.20 -1.06 -6.14
N THR A 16 6.00 -0.15 -7.09
CA THR A 16 4.98 -0.29 -8.14
C THR A 16 5.69 -0.57 -9.45
N VAL A 17 5.22 -1.59 -10.17
CA VAL A 17 5.68 -1.96 -11.52
C VAL A 17 4.48 -1.98 -12.46
N SER A 18 4.71 -1.83 -13.76
CA SER A 18 3.66 -2.08 -14.75
C SER A 18 3.36 -3.58 -14.81
N GLU A 19 2.18 -3.95 -15.31
CA GLU A 19 1.77 -5.36 -15.43
C GLU A 19 2.75 -6.14 -16.33
N GLU A 20 3.25 -5.51 -17.40
CA GLU A 20 4.23 -6.12 -18.31
C GLU A 20 5.61 -6.32 -17.66
N GLY A 21 5.94 -5.52 -16.64
CA GLY A 21 7.21 -5.59 -15.92
C GLY A 21 7.20 -6.52 -14.70
N GLN A 22 6.05 -7.11 -14.34
CA GLN A 22 5.90 -7.88 -13.11
C GLN A 22 6.82 -9.10 -13.07
N GLU A 23 6.81 -9.93 -14.11
CA GLU A 23 7.62 -11.16 -14.17
C GLU A 23 9.13 -10.87 -14.11
N ALA A 24 9.57 -9.84 -14.84
CA ALA A 24 10.97 -9.42 -14.83
C ALA A 24 11.39 -8.93 -13.43
N PHE A 25 10.53 -8.18 -12.74
CA PHE A 25 10.78 -7.73 -11.38
C PHE A 25 10.84 -8.88 -10.37
N GLU A 26 9.89 -9.81 -10.43
CA GLU A 26 9.87 -10.99 -9.56
C GLU A 26 11.11 -11.87 -9.78
N THR A 27 11.55 -12.01 -11.03
CA THR A 27 12.79 -12.71 -11.38
C THR A 27 14.02 -12.00 -10.79
N ALA A 28 14.10 -10.68 -10.92
CA ALA A 28 15.21 -9.89 -10.37
C ALA A 28 15.27 -9.92 -8.83
N MET A 29 14.12 -10.11 -8.17
CA MET A 29 14.01 -10.23 -6.71
C MET A 29 14.17 -11.66 -6.21
N SER A 30 14.46 -12.63 -7.08
CA SER A 30 14.66 -14.03 -6.69
C SER A 30 15.71 -14.15 -5.58
N GLY A 31 15.36 -14.88 -4.51
CA GLY A 31 16.19 -15.00 -3.30
C GLY A 31 16.03 -13.87 -2.27
N SER A 32 15.30 -12.80 -2.59
CA SER A 32 14.91 -11.75 -1.65
C SER A 32 13.46 -11.90 -1.20
N PRO A 33 13.09 -11.52 0.05
CA PRO A 33 11.70 -11.47 0.47
C PRO A 33 10.92 -10.41 -0.31
N ALA A 34 10.05 -10.85 -1.23
CA ALA A 34 9.15 -9.99 -1.98
C ALA A 34 7.77 -10.66 -2.09
N ALA A 35 6.71 -9.85 -2.13
CA ALA A 35 5.34 -10.34 -2.31
C ALA A 35 4.51 -9.29 -3.05
N LEU A 36 3.65 -9.76 -3.97
CA LEU A 36 2.61 -8.94 -4.58
C LEU A 36 1.51 -8.68 -3.53
N ILE A 37 1.43 -7.44 -3.04
CA ILE A 37 0.48 -7.05 -1.99
C ILE A 37 -0.79 -6.37 -2.51
N GLY A 38 -0.90 -6.12 -3.82
CA GLY A 38 -2.06 -5.48 -4.43
C GLY A 38 -1.78 -4.91 -5.81
N ARG A 39 -2.66 -4.01 -6.26
CA ARG A 39 -2.54 -3.29 -7.53
C ARG A 39 -3.02 -1.85 -7.38
N CYS A 40 -2.47 -0.93 -8.16
CA CYS A 40 -2.99 0.42 -8.27
C CYS A 40 -4.25 0.45 -9.15
N VAL A 41 -5.26 1.22 -8.75
CA VAL A 41 -6.51 1.39 -9.50
C VAL A 41 -6.89 2.86 -9.57
N ASN A 42 -7.53 3.28 -10.65
CA ASN A 42 -7.97 4.66 -10.84
C ASN A 42 -9.44 4.87 -10.41
N THR A 43 -9.79 4.39 -9.21
CA THR A 43 -11.17 4.50 -8.66
C THR A 43 -11.28 5.45 -7.49
N GLY A 44 -10.17 5.97 -6.97
CA GLY A 44 -10.14 6.80 -5.75
C GLY A 44 -10.32 6.02 -4.44
N SER A 45 -10.60 4.71 -4.50
CA SER A 45 -10.81 3.89 -3.30
C SER A 45 -9.52 3.18 -2.85
N PHE A 46 -9.26 3.23 -1.54
CA PHE A 46 -8.26 2.42 -0.86
C PHE A 46 -8.92 1.24 -0.15
N LYS A 47 -8.69 0.03 -0.67
CA LYS A 47 -9.27 -1.20 -0.13
C LYS A 47 -8.19 -2.16 0.36
N LEU A 48 -8.32 -2.58 1.62
CA LEU A 48 -7.48 -3.61 2.23
C LEU A 48 -8.31 -4.87 2.47
N ARG A 49 -7.75 -6.03 2.11
CA ARG A 49 -8.39 -7.33 2.30
C ARG A 49 -7.48 -8.29 3.06
N ARG A 50 -8.10 -9.22 3.77
CA ARG A 50 -7.46 -10.40 4.37
C ARG A 50 -8.22 -11.63 3.90
N GLY A 51 -7.75 -12.24 2.81
CA GLY A 51 -8.56 -13.22 2.08
C GLY A 51 -9.86 -12.58 1.59
N ASP A 52 -11.00 -13.17 1.98
CA ASP A 52 -12.31 -12.67 1.57
C ASP A 52 -12.82 -11.51 2.42
N GLU A 53 -12.24 -11.27 3.59
CA GLU A 53 -12.62 -10.19 4.50
C GLU A 53 -12.13 -8.83 4.01
N ILE A 54 -13.02 -7.84 3.98
CA ILE A 54 -12.66 -6.43 3.78
C ILE A 54 -12.28 -5.85 5.14
N VAL A 55 -11.01 -5.48 5.29
CA VAL A 55 -10.46 -4.88 6.53
C VAL A 55 -10.68 -3.36 6.53
N MET A 56 -10.61 -2.73 5.36
CA MET A 56 -10.80 -1.29 5.17
C MET A 56 -11.26 -1.03 3.73
N SER A 57 -12.12 -0.03 3.54
CA SER A 57 -12.53 0.44 2.22
C SER A 57 -12.90 1.91 2.31
N GLU A 58 -11.93 2.79 2.07
CA GLU A 58 -12.10 4.25 2.24
C GLU A 58 -11.85 4.99 0.92
N ASP A 59 -12.23 6.26 0.89
CA ASP A 59 -11.82 7.20 -0.15
C ASP A 59 -10.42 7.75 0.15
N VAL A 60 -9.54 7.74 -0.86
CA VAL A 60 -8.13 8.18 -0.72
C VAL A 60 -8.04 9.67 -0.40
N MET A 61 -8.95 10.50 -0.92
CA MET A 61 -8.96 11.93 -0.65
C MET A 61 -9.40 12.22 0.78
N ALA A 62 -10.38 11.49 1.31
CA ALA A 62 -10.75 11.57 2.73
C ALA A 62 -9.56 11.21 3.65
N LEU A 63 -8.83 10.13 3.33
CA LEU A 63 -7.61 9.76 4.08
C LEU A 63 -6.54 10.86 4.00
N LYS A 64 -6.35 11.46 2.83
CA LYS A 64 -5.39 12.56 2.61
C LYS A 64 -5.77 13.81 3.39
N GLU A 65 -7.05 14.15 3.45
CA GLU A 65 -7.57 15.27 4.24
C GLU A 65 -7.32 15.05 5.74
N CYS A 66 -7.65 13.86 6.26
CA CYS A 66 -7.36 13.48 7.64
C CYS A 66 -5.86 13.57 7.97
N TRP A 67 -4.98 13.17 7.05
CA TRP A 67 -3.53 13.29 7.23
C TRP A 67 -3.06 14.75 7.22
N LYS A 68 -3.64 15.61 6.38
CA LYS A 68 -3.25 17.02 6.28
C LYS A 68 -3.82 17.89 7.41
N GLY A 69 -4.99 17.56 7.93
CA GLY A 69 -5.72 18.35 8.93
C GLY A 69 -4.84 18.80 10.11
N PRO A 70 -4.05 17.92 10.74
CA PRO A 70 -3.15 18.27 11.85
C PRO A 70 -2.12 19.36 11.53
N PHE A 71 -1.77 19.56 10.25
CA PHE A 71 -0.72 20.49 9.82
C PHE A 71 -1.25 21.84 9.32
N GLY A 72 -2.56 22.04 9.20
CA GLY A 72 -3.17 23.19 8.53
C GLY A 72 -2.93 24.57 9.17
N GLY A 73 -2.33 24.63 10.36
CA GLY A 73 -1.95 25.88 11.05
C GLY A 73 -0.43 26.09 11.18
N LEU A 74 0.39 25.21 10.62
CA LEU A 74 1.85 25.34 10.65
C LEU A 74 2.30 26.04 9.36
N VAL A 75 2.67 27.31 9.50
CA VAL A 75 3.29 28.15 8.45
C VAL A 75 4.81 27.99 8.51
#